data_AF-A0A3N5Z949-F1
#
_entry.id   AF-A0A3N5Z949-F1
#
_cell.length_a   1.000
_cell.length_b   1.000
_cell.length_c   1.000
_cell.angle_alpha   90.00
_cell.angle_beta   90.00
_cell.angle_gamma   90.00
#
_symmetry.space_group_name_H-M   'P 1'
#
loop_
_entity.id
_entity.type
_entity.pdbx_description
1 polymer ?
#
loop_
_entity_poly.entity_id
_entity_poly.type
_entity_poly.pdbx_seq_one_letter_code
_entity_poly.pdbx_strand_id
1 'polypeptide(L)'
;VSSGFGYRKSPFSGRREMHKGIDLVAPKGSPVAATADGVVIFAGKKGLLGKTVVIDHGQGISTRYAHCSRLMKKCGDAVERGDIIARVGNTGRSTGPHLHYEVRVNNIQVNPERYILDSYAEKSTKPAG
;
A
#
# COMPACT_ATOMS: atom_id res chain seq x y z
N VAL A 1 5.17 -5.74 -9.27
CA VAL A 1 4.46 -6.41 -8.15
C VAL A 1 5.21 -7.68 -7.81
N SER A 2 5.62 -7.91 -6.56
CA SER A 2 6.34 -9.13 -6.18
C SER A 2 5.41 -10.26 -5.71
N SER A 3 4.21 -9.92 -5.24
CA SER A 3 3.14 -10.88 -4.93
C SER A 3 1.77 -10.24 -5.13
N GLY A 4 0.91 -10.89 -5.90
CA GLY A 4 -0.48 -10.47 -6.16
C GLY A 4 -1.42 -10.77 -4.99
N PHE A 5 -2.67 -10.31 -5.12
CA PHE A 5 -3.78 -10.62 -4.22
C PHE A 5 -4.25 -12.07 -4.42
N GLY A 6 -4.55 -12.79 -3.33
CA GLY A 6 -5.05 -14.17 -3.39
C GLY A 6 -4.30 -15.15 -2.48
N TYR A 7 -4.68 -16.43 -2.54
CA TYR A 7 -4.04 -17.46 -1.72
C TYR A 7 -2.61 -17.75 -2.18
N ARG A 8 -1.66 -17.70 -1.24
CA ARG A 8 -0.25 -18.06 -1.47
C ARG A 8 0.30 -18.91 -0.33
N LYS A 9 1.45 -19.53 -0.55
CA LYS A 9 2.19 -20.19 0.53
C LYS A 9 2.84 -19.11 1.40
N SER A 10 2.52 -19.12 2.68
CA SER A 10 3.05 -18.18 3.67
C SER A 10 4.55 -18.40 3.83
N PRO A 11 5.40 -17.36 3.64
CA PRO A 11 6.84 -17.49 3.81
C PRO A 11 7.24 -17.72 5.28
N PHE A 12 6.33 -17.49 6.22
CA PHE A 12 6.60 -17.62 7.65
C PHE A 12 6.11 -18.93 8.26
N SER A 13 5.06 -19.54 7.69
CA SER A 13 4.45 -20.76 8.25
C SER A 13 4.46 -21.94 7.28
N GLY A 14 4.79 -21.70 6.01
CA GLY A 14 4.70 -22.71 4.94
C GLY A 14 3.28 -23.13 4.60
N ARG A 15 2.25 -22.59 5.27
CA ARG A 15 0.83 -22.91 5.06
C ARG A 15 0.19 -21.99 4.03
N ARG A 16 -0.95 -22.39 3.47
CA ARG A 16 -1.72 -21.55 2.55
C ARG A 16 -2.37 -20.39 3.31
N GLU A 17 -2.10 -19.16 2.89
CA GLU A 17 -2.57 -17.92 3.52
C GLU A 17 -3.13 -16.97 2.45
N MET A 18 -4.22 -16.26 2.77
CA MET A 18 -4.80 -15.27 1.87
C MET A 18 -3.99 -13.97 1.93
N HIS A 19 -3.38 -13.58 0.82
CA HIS A 19 -2.74 -12.28 0.67
C HIS A 19 -3.78 -11.22 0.31
N LYS A 20 -4.04 -10.32 1.25
CA LYS A 20 -5.17 -9.37 1.20
C LYS A 20 -4.81 -8.01 0.56
N GLY A 21 -3.73 -7.98 -0.20
CA GLY A 21 -3.19 -6.81 -0.87
C GLY A 21 -2.16 -7.21 -1.92
N ILE A 22 -1.35 -6.25 -2.35
CA ILE A 22 -0.18 -6.48 -3.19
C ILE A 22 1.09 -6.03 -2.47
N ASP A 23 2.18 -6.73 -2.74
CA ASP A 23 3.50 -6.35 -2.24
C ASP A 23 4.30 -5.68 -3.37
N LEU A 24 4.81 -4.47 -3.09
CA LEU A 24 5.62 -3.67 -4.01
C LEU A 24 7.03 -3.56 -3.42
N VAL A 25 7.97 -4.31 -3.98
CA VAL A 25 9.38 -4.25 -3.58
C VAL A 25 9.96 -2.91 -4.00
N ALA A 26 10.59 -2.23 -3.04
CA ALA A 26 11.31 -0.99 -3.25
C ALA A 26 12.36 -0.82 -2.13
N PRO A 27 13.45 -0.09 -2.38
CA PRO A 27 14.43 0.22 -1.35
C PRO A 27 13.79 0.86 -0.11
N LYS A 28 14.33 0.54 1.08
CA LYS A 28 13.92 1.22 2.32
C LYS A 28 14.13 2.73 2.15
N GLY A 29 13.12 3.51 2.48
CA GLY A 29 13.15 4.98 2.33
C GLY A 29 12.54 5.49 1.03
N SER A 30 12.20 4.62 0.06
CA SER A 30 11.49 5.06 -1.14
C SER A 30 10.18 5.80 -0.80
N PRO A 31 9.81 6.86 -1.54
CA PRO A 31 8.54 7.56 -1.34
C PRO A 31 7.35 6.63 -1.52
N VAL A 32 6.34 6.79 -0.66
CA VAL A 32 5.01 6.18 -0.83
C VAL A 32 4.02 7.32 -1.02
N ALA A 33 3.32 7.31 -2.16
CA ALA A 33 2.35 8.33 -2.53
C ALA A 33 0.91 7.86 -2.29
N ALA A 34 0.02 8.79 -1.97
CA ALA A 34 -1.43 8.53 -1.98
C ALA A 34 -1.91 8.21 -3.39
N THR A 35 -2.70 7.15 -3.55
CA THR A 35 -3.20 6.73 -4.87
C THR A 35 -4.43 7.50 -5.34
N ALA A 36 -5.12 8.20 -4.43
CA ALA A 36 -6.27 9.07 -4.68
C ALA A 36 -6.42 10.09 -3.54
N ASP A 37 -7.23 11.12 -3.79
CA ASP A 37 -7.59 12.15 -2.81
C ASP A 37 -8.35 11.54 -1.64
N GLY A 38 -8.22 12.11 -0.45
CA GLY A 38 -8.95 11.62 0.72
C GLY A 38 -8.47 12.19 2.04
N VAL A 39 -8.87 11.52 3.12
CA VAL A 39 -8.52 11.89 4.49
C VAL A 39 -7.83 10.72 5.17
N VAL A 40 -6.72 10.99 5.85
CA VAL A 40 -6.02 9.98 6.65
C VAL A 40 -6.88 9.62 7.86
N ILE A 41 -7.39 8.39 7.89
CA ILE A 41 -8.20 7.87 9.01
C ILE A 41 -7.38 7.05 10.00
N PHE A 42 -6.12 6.75 9.69
CA PHE A 42 -5.17 6.13 10.62
C PHE A 42 -3.73 6.41 10.21
N ALA A 43 -2.87 6.76 11.17
CA ALA A 43 -1.43 6.84 10.99
C ALA A 43 -0.73 6.41 12.29
N GLY A 44 -0.08 5.23 12.29
CA GLY A 44 0.57 4.72 13.49
C GLY A 44 1.10 3.29 13.36
N LYS A 45 1.52 2.67 14.47
CA LYS A 45 1.88 1.25 14.51
C LYS A 45 0.61 0.39 14.57
N LYS A 46 0.51 -0.65 13.75
CA LYS A 46 -0.67 -1.53 13.65
C LYS A 46 -0.29 -3.02 13.67
N GLY A 47 0.11 -3.53 14.84
CA GLY A 47 0.46 -4.94 15.04
C GLY A 47 1.47 -5.44 14.01
N LEU A 48 1.15 -6.56 13.35
CA LEU A 48 2.00 -7.20 12.34
C LEU A 48 2.22 -6.34 11.08
N LEU A 49 1.38 -5.33 10.81
CA LEU A 49 1.54 -4.44 9.66
C LEU A 49 2.62 -3.37 9.88
N GLY A 50 3.17 -3.26 11.09
CA GLY A 50 4.16 -2.24 11.40
C GLY A 50 3.59 -0.83 11.32
N LYS A 51 4.40 0.14 10.89
CA LYS A 51 3.93 1.52 10.69
C LYS A 51 3.02 1.55 9.45
N THR A 52 1.82 2.05 9.64
CA THR A 52 0.73 1.98 8.66
C THR A 52 0.04 3.33 8.51
N VAL A 53 -0.33 3.68 7.27
CA VAL A 53 -1.28 4.75 6.94
C VAL A 53 -2.53 4.13 6.34
N VAL A 54 -3.71 4.63 6.71
CA VAL A 54 -4.98 4.31 6.05
C VAL A 54 -5.64 5.61 5.62
N ILE A 55 -6.08 5.67 4.37
CA ILE A 55 -6.75 6.83 3.78
C ILE A 55 -8.16 6.41 3.39
N ASP A 56 -9.14 7.19 3.82
CA ASP A 56 -10.52 7.09 3.34
C ASP A 56 -10.69 8.02 2.14
N HIS A 57 -11.18 7.47 1.04
CA HIS A 57 -11.43 8.16 -0.23
C HIS A 57 -12.92 8.49 -0.41
N GLY A 58 -13.75 8.19 0.60
CA GLY A 58 -15.20 8.32 0.54
C GLY A 58 -15.87 7.12 -0.13
N GLN A 59 -17.21 7.10 -0.10
CA GLN A 59 -18.05 6.05 -0.71
C GLN A 59 -17.67 4.61 -0.28
N GLY A 60 -17.14 4.46 0.94
CA GLY A 60 -16.71 3.17 1.49
C GLY A 60 -15.38 2.65 0.94
N ILE A 61 -14.65 3.44 0.14
CA ILE A 61 -13.36 3.06 -0.45
C ILE A 61 -12.22 3.58 0.44
N SER A 62 -11.30 2.69 0.83
CA SER A 62 -10.09 3.08 1.55
C SER A 62 -8.86 2.34 1.06
N THR A 63 -7.70 2.98 1.21
CA THR A 63 -6.40 2.37 0.90
C THR A 63 -5.54 2.26 2.14
N ARG A 64 -4.69 1.23 2.18
CA ARG A 64 -3.76 0.98 3.28
C ARG A 64 -2.34 0.82 2.78
N TYR A 65 -1.41 1.42 3.51
CA TYR A 65 0.02 1.42 3.22
C TYR A 65 0.77 0.95 4.47
N ALA A 66 1.31 -0.27 4.45
CA ALA A 66 1.91 -0.93 5.60
C ALA A 66 3.42 -1.18 5.43
N HIS A 67 4.04 -1.65 6.51
CA HIS A 67 5.49 -1.90 6.63
C HIS A 67 6.38 -0.66 6.50
N CYS A 68 5.82 0.54 6.59
CA CYS A 68 6.53 1.81 6.38
C CYS A 68 7.68 2.01 7.38
N SER A 69 8.72 2.75 6.97
CA SER A 69 9.82 3.16 7.85
C SER A 69 9.50 4.47 8.57
N ARG A 70 8.79 5.38 7.90
CA ARG A 70 8.37 6.70 8.40
C ARG A 70 6.99 7.05 7.86
N LEU A 71 6.19 7.71 8.69
CA LEU A 71 4.89 8.29 8.32
C LEU A 71 5.07 9.80 8.16
N MET A 72 4.50 10.38 7.11
CA MET A 72 4.62 11.80 6.78
C MET A 72 3.33 12.58 7.04
N LYS A 73 2.23 11.87 7.28
CA LYS A 73 0.91 12.43 7.60
C LYS A 73 0.40 11.85 8.93
N LYS A 74 -0.55 12.54 9.56
CA LYS A 74 -1.24 12.14 10.79
C LYS A 74 -2.73 11.92 10.52
N CYS A 75 -3.42 11.26 11.45
CA CYS A 75 -4.88 11.11 11.38
C CYS A 75 -5.55 12.49 11.30
N GLY A 76 -6.53 12.64 10.40
CA GLY A 76 -7.24 13.89 10.13
C GLY A 76 -6.63 14.74 9.00
N ASP A 77 -5.42 14.44 8.53
CA ASP A 77 -4.83 15.18 7.41
C ASP A 77 -5.58 14.87 6.10
N ALA A 78 -5.92 15.91 5.35
CA ALA A 78 -6.30 15.77 3.95
C ALA A 78 -5.07 15.46 3.08
N VAL A 79 -5.29 14.69 2.03
CA VAL A 79 -4.26 14.34 1.04
C VAL A 79 -4.84 14.42 -0.37
N GLU A 80 -3.98 14.79 -1.31
CA GLU A 80 -4.27 14.72 -2.74
C GLU A 80 -3.55 13.51 -3.35
N ARG A 81 -4.04 13.04 -4.50
CA ARG A 81 -3.34 12.02 -5.28
C ARG A 81 -1.92 12.46 -5.57
N GLY A 82 -0.96 11.60 -5.25
CA GLY A 82 0.47 11.86 -5.44
C GLY A 82 1.18 12.41 -4.20
N ASP A 83 0.46 12.85 -3.16
CA ASP A 83 1.05 13.32 -1.91
C ASP A 83 1.93 12.23 -1.29
N ILE A 84 3.13 12.61 -0.83
CA ILE A 84 3.99 11.68 -0.11
C ILE A 84 3.48 11.51 1.31
N ILE A 85 2.94 10.32 1.59
CA ILE A 85 2.30 9.98 2.87
C ILE A 85 3.18 9.16 3.79
N ALA A 86 4.15 8.44 3.23
CA ALA A 86 5.05 7.57 3.99
C ALA A 86 6.34 7.29 3.21
N ARG A 87 7.23 6.53 3.86
CA ARG A 87 8.46 5.99 3.28
C ARG A 87 8.45 4.48 3.42
N VAL A 88 8.84 3.76 2.36
CA VAL A 88 8.97 2.29 2.36
C VAL A 88 9.86 1.84 3.51
N GLY A 89 9.52 0.72 4.13
CA GLY A 89 10.27 0.19 5.26
C GLY A 89 10.29 -1.32 5.29
N ASN A 90 10.56 -1.82 6.50
CA ASN A 90 10.58 -3.24 6.83
C ASN A 90 10.06 -3.43 8.26
N THR A 91 9.06 -2.63 8.67
CA THR A 91 8.53 -2.66 10.05
C THR A 91 7.40 -3.67 10.18
N GLY A 92 7.18 -4.22 11.37
CA GLY A 92 6.20 -5.28 11.57
C GLY A 92 6.73 -6.63 11.08
N ARG A 93 5.83 -7.50 10.61
CA ARG A 93 6.16 -8.83 10.09
C ARG A 93 6.43 -8.76 8.60
N SER A 94 7.70 -8.64 8.24
CA SER A 94 8.15 -8.51 6.86
C SER A 94 9.49 -9.22 6.68
N THR A 95 9.72 -9.82 5.51
CA THR A 95 10.97 -10.54 5.19
C THR A 95 12.04 -9.64 4.57
N GLY A 96 11.68 -8.44 4.11
CA GLY A 96 12.59 -7.49 3.49
C GLY A 96 11.89 -6.19 3.07
N PRO A 97 12.62 -5.15 2.63
CA PRO A 97 12.01 -3.88 2.28
C PRO A 97 10.97 -3.97 1.16
N HIS A 98 9.72 -3.63 1.49
CA HIS A 98 8.60 -3.54 0.55
C HIS A 98 7.47 -2.68 1.12
N LEU A 99 6.55 -2.28 0.26
CA LEU A 99 5.26 -1.71 0.64
C LEU A 99 4.18 -2.80 0.51
N HIS A 100 3.44 -3.04 1.59
CA HIS A 100 2.19 -3.79 1.52
C HIS A 100 1.03 -2.82 1.28
N TYR A 101 0.34 -2.97 0.16
CA TYR A 101 -0.73 -2.08 -0.29
C TYR A 101 -2.06 -2.83 -0.37
N GLU A 102 -3.10 -2.31 0.30
CA GLU A 102 -4.47 -2.83 0.21
C GLU A 102 -5.41 -1.78 -0.39
N VAL A 103 -6.37 -2.24 -1.19
CA VAL A 103 -7.61 -1.51 -1.51
C VAL A 103 -8.75 -2.20 -0.78
N ARG A 104 -9.63 -1.41 -0.19
CA ARG A 104 -10.76 -1.90 0.61
C ARG A 104 -12.04 -1.20 0.17
N VAL A 105 -13.10 -1.97 -0.03
CA VAL A 105 -14.45 -1.48 -0.32
C VAL A 105 -15.37 -1.96 0.78
N ASN A 106 -16.09 -1.05 1.43
CA ASN A 106 -16.91 -1.33 2.62
C ASN A 106 -16.15 -2.13 3.68
N ASN A 107 -14.89 -1.73 3.91
CA ASN A 107 -13.95 -2.36 4.84
C ASN A 107 -13.53 -3.81 4.49
N ILE A 108 -13.91 -4.33 3.32
CA ILE A 108 -13.51 -5.65 2.80
C ILE A 108 -12.37 -5.47 1.80
N GLN A 109 -11.32 -6.29 1.91
CA GLN A 109 -10.16 -6.22 1.02
C GLN A 109 -10.53 -6.76 -0.36
N VAL A 110 -10.18 -6.02 -1.40
CA VAL A 110 -10.41 -6.40 -2.80
C VAL A 110 -9.09 -6.45 -3.56
N ASN A 111 -9.05 -7.11 -4.72
CA ASN A 111 -7.85 -7.13 -5.55
C ASN A 111 -7.49 -5.69 -5.99
N PRO A 112 -6.35 -5.12 -5.54
CA PRO A 112 -5.95 -3.76 -5.88
C PRO A 112 -5.72 -3.55 -7.38
N GLU A 113 -5.34 -4.59 -8.13
CA GLU A 113 -5.05 -4.48 -9.57
C GLU A 113 -6.27 -4.00 -10.38
N ARG A 114 -7.49 -4.25 -9.89
CA ARG A 114 -8.72 -3.77 -10.53
C ARG A 114 -8.96 -2.26 -10.38
N TYR A 115 -8.15 -1.59 -9.55
CA TYR A 115 -8.27 -0.17 -9.23
C TYR A 115 -7.02 0.63 -9.65
N ILE A 116 -6.08 -0.03 -10.34
CA ILE A 116 -4.96 0.64 -11.01
C ILE A 116 -5.46 1.05 -12.38
N LEU A 117 -5.61 2.35 -12.62
CA LEU A 117 -5.95 2.88 -13.94
C LEU A 117 -4.74 2.74 -14.88
N ASP A 118 -4.93 2.13 -16.06
CA ASP A 118 -3.89 1.86 -17.08
C ASP A 118 -3.14 3.10 -17.60
N SER A 119 -3.60 4.32 -17.27
CA SER A 119 -3.02 5.57 -17.76
C SER A 119 -1.58 5.87 -17.30
N TYR A 120 -0.98 5.00 -16.49
CA TYR A 120 0.45 5.03 -16.15
C TYR A 120 1.30 3.94 -16.84
N ALA A 121 0.69 2.91 -17.45
CA ALA A 121 1.42 1.88 -18.19
C ALA A 121 1.95 2.40 -19.54
N GLU A 122 1.22 3.33 -20.18
CA GLU A 122 1.62 3.91 -21.47
C GLU A 122 2.74 4.96 -21.35
N LYS A 123 2.95 5.55 -20.17
CA LYS A 123 3.99 6.59 -19.99
C LYS A 123 5.41 6.04 -19.85
N SER A 124 5.61 4.71 -19.77
CA SER A 124 6.95 4.12 -19.68
C SER A 124 7.49 3.53 -20.99
N THR A 125 6.80 3.72 -22.12
CA THR A 125 7.21 3.14 -23.42
C THR A 125 7.55 4.15 -24.52
N LYS A 126 7.81 5.43 -24.19
CA LYS A 126 8.44 6.32 -25.18
C LYS A 126 9.96 6.08 -25.22
N PRO A 127 10.54 5.73 -26.38
CA PRO A 127 11.99 5.63 -26.51
C PRO A 127 12.58 7.04 -26.38
N ALA A 128 13.71 7.14 -25.67
CA ALA A 128 14.55 8.32 -25.73
C ALA A 128 15.01 8.50 -27.18
N GLY A 129 14.74 9.69 -27.74
CA GLY A 129 15.34 10.13 -29.00
C GLY A 129 16.82 10.41 -28.83
#